data_AF-A0A7S2AXD6-F1
#
_entry.id   AF-A0A7S2AXD6-F1
#
_cell.length_a   1.000
_cell.length_b   1.000
_cell.length_c   1.000
_cell.angle_alpha   90.00
_cell.angle_beta   90.00
_cell.angle_gamma   90.00
#
_symmetry.space_group_name_H-M   'P 1'
#
loop_
_entity.id
_entity.type
_entity.pdbx_description
1 polymer ?
#
loop_
_entity_poly.entity_id
_entity_poly.type
_entity_poly.pdbx_seq_one_letter_code
_entity_poly.pdbx_strand_id
1 'polypeptide(L)'
;GFHGGPRRGESKTTASGCGARMASLGEAAADAADAAASAPAASTRLQTSCSSLQAKLEQLVAFADTNNRAGFVNGFVPLDLSKEDKRAYFLELSTGPESETQWAHLVAEMAALALGKGVTKIEGDQITQAVFFFEHPTLVGCDREVAFTCVDGEWRAEG
;
A
#
# COMPACT_ATOMS: atom_id res chain seq x y z
N GLY A 1 37.83 -31.89 -22.44
CA GLY A 1 37.13 -32.87 -23.28
C GLY A 1 35.69 -32.96 -22.82
N PHE A 2 34.76 -33.09 -23.78
CA PHE A 2 33.30 -33.30 -23.65
C PHE A 2 32.49 -32.10 -23.14
N HIS A 3 31.95 -31.27 -24.05
CA HIS A 3 30.57 -31.31 -24.64
C HIS A 3 29.60 -30.50 -23.75
N GLY A 4 28.98 -29.39 -24.17
CA GLY A 4 28.44 -29.06 -25.48
C GLY A 4 26.98 -29.49 -25.55
N GLY A 5 26.03 -28.57 -25.35
CA GLY A 5 24.61 -28.86 -25.55
C GLY A 5 23.68 -27.67 -25.23
N PRO A 6 23.18 -26.92 -26.23
CA PRO A 6 22.12 -25.94 -26.06
C PRO A 6 20.74 -26.61 -26.23
N ARG A 7 19.73 -26.16 -25.49
CA ARG A 7 18.32 -26.47 -25.79
C ARG A 7 17.55 -25.19 -26.09
N ARG A 8 17.32 -24.97 -27.39
CA ARG A 8 16.24 -24.16 -27.94
C ARG A 8 14.90 -24.81 -27.59
N GLY A 9 13.92 -23.99 -27.30
CA GLY A 9 12.51 -24.36 -27.22
C GLY A 9 11.67 -23.15 -27.60
N GLU A 10 11.62 -22.86 -28.90
CA GLU A 10 10.62 -21.96 -29.49
C GLU A 10 9.28 -22.72 -29.54
N SER A 11 8.22 -22.14 -28.98
CA SER A 11 6.84 -22.55 -29.26
C SER A 11 6.03 -21.32 -29.63
N LYS A 12 5.74 -21.25 -30.92
CA LYS A 12 4.91 -20.27 -31.61
C LYS A 12 3.53 -20.90 -31.80
N THR A 13 2.48 -20.35 -31.21
CA THR A 13 1.09 -20.71 -31.56
C THR A 13 0.27 -19.47 -31.82
N THR A 14 -0.16 -19.40 -33.07
CA THR A 14 -1.11 -18.48 -33.70
C THR A 14 -2.56 -18.84 -33.40
N ALA A 15 -3.44 -17.84 -33.26
CA ALA A 15 -4.78 -17.75 -33.86
C ALA A 15 -5.50 -16.53 -33.25
N SER A 16 -5.85 -15.48 -33.99
CA SER A 16 -6.93 -15.41 -35.00
C SER A 16 -8.31 -15.52 -34.38
N GLY A 17 -8.96 -14.37 -34.22
CA GLY A 17 -10.35 -14.25 -33.78
C GLY A 17 -10.88 -12.84 -34.02
N CYS A 18 -10.98 -12.45 -35.30
CA CYS A 18 -11.73 -11.26 -35.71
C CYS A 18 -13.21 -11.64 -35.77
N GLY A 19 -13.98 -11.23 -34.75
CA GLY A 19 -15.42 -11.46 -34.65
C GLY A 19 -16.15 -10.13 -34.61
N ALA A 20 -16.58 -9.65 -35.78
CA ALA A 20 -17.50 -8.54 -35.91
C ALA A 20 -18.89 -8.91 -35.37
N ARG A 21 -19.52 -8.01 -34.62
CA ARG A 21 -20.99 -7.91 -34.58
C ARG A 21 -21.43 -6.45 -34.49
N MET A 22 -22.24 -6.13 -35.48
CA MET A 22 -22.98 -4.88 -35.71
C MET A 22 -24.13 -4.72 -34.71
N ALA A 23 -24.51 -3.44 -34.55
CA ALA A 23 -25.83 -2.91 -34.22
C ALA A 23 -26.38 -3.14 -32.81
N SER A 24 -26.55 -2.05 -32.07
CA SER A 24 -27.90 -1.50 -31.86
C SER A 24 -27.82 -0.06 -31.34
N LEU A 25 -28.34 0.88 -32.13
CA LEU A 25 -28.66 2.23 -31.67
C LEU A 25 -30.04 2.16 -31.01
N GLY A 26 -30.06 2.21 -29.69
CA GLY A 26 -31.26 2.32 -28.87
C GLY A 26 -31.23 3.64 -28.11
N GLU A 27 -31.90 4.64 -28.68
CA GLU A 27 -32.18 5.94 -28.07
C GLU A 27 -33.29 5.75 -27.02
N ALA A 28 -32.97 6.04 -25.76
CA ALA A 28 -33.95 6.21 -24.69
C ALA A 28 -33.55 7.43 -23.86
N ALA A 29 -34.17 8.55 -24.18
CA ALA A 29 -34.19 9.75 -23.36
C ALA A 29 -35.18 9.58 -22.19
N ALA A 30 -34.97 10.44 -21.18
CA ALA A 30 -35.74 10.63 -19.95
C ALA A 30 -35.36 9.71 -18.77
N ASP A 31 -34.50 10.23 -17.89
CA ASP A 31 -34.94 10.70 -16.57
C ASP A 31 -33.83 11.55 -15.94
N ALA A 32 -33.98 12.88 -16.01
CA ALA A 32 -33.12 13.83 -15.30
C ALA A 32 -33.80 14.16 -13.97
N ALA A 33 -33.72 13.23 -13.02
CA ALA A 33 -34.09 13.46 -11.64
C ALA A 33 -32.82 13.69 -10.81
N ASP A 34 -32.63 14.96 -10.45
CA ASP A 34 -32.18 15.45 -9.14
C ASP A 34 -31.50 14.40 -8.22
N ALA A 35 -30.25 14.07 -8.54
CA ALA A 35 -29.30 13.57 -7.55
C ALA A 35 -28.33 14.71 -7.27
N ALA A 36 -28.73 15.61 -6.36
CA ALA A 36 -27.79 16.38 -5.57
C ALA A 36 -26.93 15.39 -4.78
N ALA A 37 -25.94 14.81 -5.45
CA ALA A 37 -24.97 13.94 -4.83
C ALA A 37 -24.30 14.77 -3.74
N SER A 38 -24.60 14.40 -2.49
CA SER A 38 -23.91 14.86 -1.29
C SER A 38 -22.44 15.07 -1.63
N ALA A 39 -21.98 16.33 -1.55
CA ALA A 39 -20.55 16.57 -1.53
C ALA A 39 -19.97 15.66 -0.44
N PRO A 40 -19.02 14.76 -0.75
CA PRO A 40 -18.45 13.89 0.26
C PRO A 40 -17.93 14.81 1.37
N ALA A 41 -18.50 14.67 2.57
CA ALA A 41 -18.13 15.46 3.73
C ALA A 41 -16.61 15.53 3.75
N ALA A 42 -16.06 16.75 3.62
CA ALA A 42 -14.64 16.99 3.42
C ALA A 42 -13.86 16.13 4.42
N SER A 43 -13.32 15.00 3.95
CA SER A 43 -12.78 13.99 4.86
C SER A 43 -11.64 14.66 5.59
N THR A 44 -11.81 14.83 6.90
CA THR A 44 -10.83 15.49 7.76
C THR A 44 -9.49 14.83 7.50
N ARG A 45 -8.52 15.61 6.99
CA ARG A 45 -7.15 15.14 6.82
C ARG A 45 -6.40 15.42 8.10
N LEU A 46 -6.05 14.38 8.84
CA LEU A 46 -5.29 14.51 10.08
C LEU A 46 -3.91 13.87 9.89
N GLN A 47 -2.89 14.72 9.75
CA GLN A 47 -1.49 14.33 9.64
C GLN A 47 -0.76 14.57 10.95
N THR A 48 0.41 13.96 11.12
CA THR A 48 1.27 14.27 12.26
C THR A 48 1.79 15.71 12.16
N SER A 49 1.98 16.36 13.32
CA SER A 49 2.64 17.67 13.41
C SER A 49 4.17 17.57 13.34
N CYS A 50 4.73 16.36 13.41
CA CYS A 50 6.16 16.13 13.43
C CYS A 50 6.73 15.97 12.03
N SER A 51 7.56 16.93 11.62
CA SER A 51 8.17 16.93 10.29
C SER A 51 9.04 15.69 10.02
N SER A 52 9.78 15.20 11.02
CA SER A 52 10.63 14.02 10.88
C SER A 52 9.83 12.72 10.70
N LEU A 53 8.70 12.57 11.40
CA LEU A 53 7.79 11.43 11.24
C LEU A 53 7.06 11.53 9.89
N GLN A 54 6.60 12.73 9.52
CA GLN A 54 5.96 12.95 8.21
C GLN A 54 6.92 12.59 7.05
N ALA A 55 8.18 13.03 7.12
CA ALA A 55 9.21 12.66 6.15
C ALA A 55 9.46 11.14 6.13
N LYS A 56 9.37 10.47 7.28
CA LYS A 56 9.47 9.00 7.35
C LYS A 56 8.32 8.32 6.61
N LEU A 57 7.08 8.75 6.84
CA LEU A 57 5.90 8.21 6.15
C LEU A 57 6.02 8.39 4.64
N GLU A 58 6.44 9.58 4.19
CA GLU A 58 6.69 9.87 2.77
C GLU A 58 7.80 8.99 2.18
N GLN A 59 8.87 8.72 2.92
CA GLN A 59 9.92 7.79 2.51
C GLN A 59 9.38 6.37 2.31
N LEU A 60 8.53 5.89 3.24
CA LEU A 60 7.91 4.56 3.13
C LEU A 60 6.98 4.47 1.91
N VAL A 61 6.21 5.53 1.64
CA VAL A 61 5.39 5.63 0.43
C VAL A 61 6.26 5.63 -0.84
N ALA A 62 7.39 6.33 -0.86
CA ALA A 62 8.31 6.29 -2.00
C ALA A 62 8.91 4.90 -2.25
N PHE A 63 9.22 4.14 -1.20
CA PHE A 63 9.60 2.73 -1.35
C PHE A 63 8.45 1.89 -1.90
N ALA A 64 7.22 2.15 -1.47
CA ALA A 64 6.03 1.48 -1.98
C ALA A 64 5.79 1.73 -3.48
N ASP A 65 5.86 2.99 -3.90
CA ASP A 65 5.65 3.42 -5.30
C ASP A 65 6.64 2.77 -6.28
N THR A 66 7.85 2.47 -5.80
CA THR A 66 8.91 1.81 -6.57
C THR A 66 8.96 0.29 -6.36
N ASN A 67 7.98 -0.28 -5.65
CA ASN A 67 7.92 -1.69 -5.24
C ASN A 67 9.20 -2.17 -4.51
N ASN A 68 9.90 -1.27 -3.82
CA ASN A 68 11.12 -1.56 -3.08
C ASN A 68 10.80 -2.14 -1.69
N ARG A 69 10.31 -3.39 -1.65
CA ARG A 69 9.94 -4.09 -0.41
C ARG A 69 11.09 -4.20 0.58
N ALA A 70 12.32 -4.40 0.10
CA ALA A 70 13.49 -4.48 0.97
C ALA A 70 13.79 -3.14 1.65
N GLY A 71 13.72 -2.04 0.91
CA GLY A 71 13.85 -0.68 1.45
C GLY A 71 12.73 -0.38 2.46
N PHE A 72 11.49 -0.73 2.12
CA PHE A 72 10.34 -0.59 2.99
C PHE A 72 10.53 -1.34 4.32
N VAL A 73 10.80 -2.65 4.28
CA VAL A 73 11.01 -3.47 5.48
C VAL A 73 12.18 -2.93 6.31
N ASN A 74 13.28 -2.52 5.66
CA ASN A 74 14.39 -1.91 6.37
C ASN A 74 14.02 -0.57 7.02
N GLY A 75 13.12 0.19 6.40
CA GLY A 75 12.58 1.46 6.87
C GLY A 75 11.53 1.32 7.97
N PHE A 76 10.73 0.27 7.92
CA PHE A 76 9.48 0.16 8.67
C PHE A 76 9.64 -0.57 10.00
N VAL A 77 10.31 -1.72 10.01
CA VAL A 77 10.34 -2.60 11.21
C VAL A 77 11.16 -2.02 12.38
N PRO A 78 10.91 -2.46 13.63
CA PRO A 78 11.70 -2.06 14.80
C PRO A 78 13.21 -2.25 14.63
N LEU A 79 14.01 -1.39 15.28
CA LEU A 79 15.48 -1.47 15.24
C LEU A 79 16.04 -2.68 15.98
N ASP A 80 15.32 -3.14 17.00
CA ASP A 80 15.65 -4.28 17.85
C ASP A 80 15.15 -5.62 17.27
N LEU A 81 14.42 -5.60 16.15
CA LEU A 81 13.99 -6.82 15.48
C LEU A 81 15.19 -7.64 15.01
N SER A 82 15.18 -8.94 15.29
CA SER A 82 16.27 -9.83 14.91
C SER A 82 16.43 -9.87 13.39
N LYS A 83 17.66 -10.14 12.91
CA LYS A 83 17.93 -10.27 11.47
C LYS A 83 17.13 -11.42 10.83
N GLU A 84 16.86 -12.47 11.60
CA GLU A 84 16.11 -13.64 11.14
C GLU A 84 14.64 -13.29 10.95
N ASP A 85 14.03 -12.61 11.92
CA ASP A 85 12.62 -12.18 11.86
C ASP A 85 12.42 -11.14 10.77
N LYS A 86 13.34 -10.17 10.66
CA LYS A 86 13.32 -9.18 9.58
C LYS A 86 13.39 -9.82 8.20
N ARG A 87 14.22 -10.86 8.05
CA ARG A 87 14.31 -11.64 6.81
C ARG A 87 13.03 -12.44 6.56
N ALA A 88 12.47 -13.07 7.60
CA ALA A 88 11.23 -13.83 7.49
C ALA A 88 10.07 -12.92 7.03
N TYR A 89 9.92 -11.76 7.65
CA TYR A 89 8.92 -10.75 7.27
C TYR A 89 9.11 -10.27 5.83
N PHE A 90 10.35 -10.00 5.41
CA PHE A 90 10.65 -9.67 4.02
C PHE A 90 10.26 -10.80 3.04
N LEU A 91 10.53 -12.06 3.38
CA LEU A 91 10.18 -13.21 2.54
C LEU A 91 8.67 -13.41 2.45
N GLU A 92 7.95 -13.24 3.55
CA GLU A 92 6.49 -13.28 3.58
C GLU A 92 5.91 -12.23 2.63
N LEU A 93 6.36 -10.97 2.75
CA LEU A 93 5.94 -9.88 1.89
C LEU A 93 6.38 -10.02 0.43
N SER A 94 7.37 -10.85 0.11
CA SER A 94 7.92 -10.95 -1.26
C SER A 94 7.52 -12.22 -2.01
N THR A 95 7.29 -13.31 -1.28
CA THR A 95 7.14 -14.66 -1.85
C THR A 95 6.04 -15.49 -1.20
N GLY A 96 5.41 -14.99 -0.14
CA GLY A 96 4.27 -15.63 0.49
C GLY A 96 3.08 -15.75 -0.48
N PRO A 97 2.16 -16.71 -0.26
CA PRO A 97 0.99 -16.91 -1.12
C PRO A 97 0.09 -15.66 -1.19
N GLU A 98 0.04 -14.87 -0.12
CA GLU A 98 -0.73 -13.63 -0.01
C GLU A 98 0.14 -12.37 -0.11
N SER A 99 1.39 -12.50 -0.57
CA SER A 99 2.39 -11.42 -0.58
C SER A 99 1.90 -10.16 -1.30
N GLU A 100 1.26 -10.28 -2.46
CA GLU A 100 0.74 -9.14 -3.22
C GLU A 100 -0.44 -8.45 -2.51
N THR A 101 -1.36 -9.22 -1.93
CA THR A 101 -2.50 -8.69 -1.17
C THR A 101 -2.03 -7.96 0.09
N GLN A 102 -1.15 -8.60 0.86
CA GLN A 102 -0.56 -8.05 2.07
C GLN A 102 0.25 -6.79 1.78
N TRP A 103 1.05 -6.80 0.71
CA TRP A 103 1.78 -5.64 0.25
C TRP A 103 0.84 -4.51 -0.14
N ALA A 104 -0.20 -4.76 -0.94
CA ALA A 104 -1.18 -3.75 -1.34
C ALA A 104 -1.88 -3.10 -0.13
N HIS A 105 -2.22 -3.89 0.90
CA HIS A 105 -2.78 -3.38 2.15
C HIS A 105 -1.79 -2.45 2.88
N LEU A 106 -0.54 -2.89 3.07
CA LEU A 106 0.49 -2.07 3.73
C LEU A 106 0.78 -0.76 2.98
N VAL A 107 0.85 -0.82 1.64
CA VAL A 107 1.02 0.37 0.80
C VAL A 107 -0.13 1.35 1.00
N ALA A 108 -1.37 0.83 1.00
CA ALA A 108 -2.54 1.66 1.21
C ALA A 108 -2.57 2.27 2.62
N GLU A 109 -2.21 1.50 3.66
CA GLU A 109 -2.09 2.00 5.04
C GLU A 109 -1.06 3.14 5.12
N MET A 110 0.16 2.95 4.60
CA MET A 110 1.19 4.00 4.67
C MET A 110 0.80 5.26 3.89
N ALA A 111 0.17 5.13 2.73
CA ALA A 111 -0.35 6.26 1.98
C ALA A 111 -1.47 7.00 2.75
N ALA A 112 -2.35 6.26 3.42
CA ALA A 112 -3.41 6.85 4.25
C ALA A 112 -2.83 7.66 5.41
N LEU A 113 -1.83 7.12 6.12
CA LEU A 113 -1.13 7.83 7.20
C LEU A 113 -0.38 9.07 6.69
N ALA A 114 0.37 8.93 5.60
CA ALA A 114 1.15 10.03 5.02
C ALA A 114 0.25 11.19 4.56
N LEU A 115 -0.94 10.90 4.03
CA LEU A 115 -1.91 11.90 3.56
C LEU A 115 -2.91 12.35 4.64
N GLY A 116 -2.89 11.70 5.81
CA GLY A 116 -3.87 11.87 6.88
C GLY A 116 -5.29 11.46 6.50
N LYS A 117 -5.47 10.62 5.47
CA LYS A 117 -6.79 10.23 4.96
C LYS A 117 -7.37 9.11 5.81
N GLY A 118 -8.56 9.35 6.39
CA GLY A 118 -9.23 8.36 7.23
C GLY A 118 -8.63 8.25 8.64
N VAL A 119 -7.60 9.04 8.96
CA VAL A 119 -7.03 9.15 10.29
C VAL A 119 -8.01 9.91 11.17
N THR A 120 -8.50 9.24 12.21
CA THR A 120 -9.49 9.80 13.15
C THR A 120 -8.81 10.40 14.37
N LYS A 121 -7.64 9.87 14.76
CA LYS A 121 -6.90 10.29 15.94
C LYS A 121 -5.40 10.00 15.77
N ILE A 122 -4.57 10.86 16.34
CA ILE A 122 -3.15 10.61 16.54
C ILE A 122 -2.86 10.80 18.04
N GLU A 123 -2.36 9.76 18.69
CA GLU A 123 -1.89 9.79 20.08
C GLU A 123 -0.36 9.82 20.15
N GLY A 124 0.18 9.94 21.36
CA GLY A 124 1.60 10.14 21.61
C GLY A 124 1.99 11.62 21.62
N ASP A 125 3.26 11.88 21.97
CA ASP A 125 3.82 13.23 21.96
C ASP A 125 4.16 13.71 20.54
N GLN A 126 4.16 12.79 19.56
CA GLN A 126 4.61 12.99 18.17
C GLN A 126 6.07 13.46 18.09
N ILE A 127 6.87 13.23 19.12
CA ILE A 127 8.30 13.57 19.16
C ILE A 127 9.10 12.29 19.35
N THR A 128 8.67 11.43 20.28
CA THR A 128 9.27 10.14 20.59
C THR A 128 8.36 8.98 20.24
N GLN A 129 7.04 9.18 20.26
CA GLN A 129 6.05 8.17 19.90
C GLN A 129 4.85 8.81 19.21
N ALA A 130 4.26 8.10 18.25
CA ALA A 130 2.99 8.47 17.63
C ALA A 130 2.16 7.22 17.33
N VAL A 131 0.87 7.23 17.68
CA VAL A 131 -0.06 6.14 17.34
C VAL A 131 -1.18 6.69 16.49
N PHE A 132 -1.29 6.20 15.26
CA PHE A 132 -2.32 6.60 14.31
C PHE A 132 -3.51 5.64 14.41
N PHE A 133 -4.71 6.18 14.59
CA PHE A 133 -5.96 5.43 14.52
C PHE A 133 -6.70 5.83 13.25
N PHE A 134 -7.07 4.85 12.43
CA PHE A 134 -7.68 5.10 11.13
C PHE A 134 -8.52 3.90 10.67
N GLU A 135 -9.47 4.15 9.79
CA GLU A 135 -10.19 3.07 9.10
C GLU A 135 -9.30 2.53 7.96
N HIS A 136 -9.18 1.22 7.84
CA HIS A 136 -8.38 0.58 6.80
C HIS A 136 -8.85 1.01 5.41
N PRO A 137 -7.96 1.52 4.54
CA PRO A 137 -8.35 2.17 3.29
C PRO A 137 -9.00 1.23 2.27
N THR A 138 -8.76 -0.08 2.35
CA THR A 138 -9.36 -1.09 1.46
C THR A 138 -10.33 -2.04 2.16
N LEU A 139 -10.46 -1.97 3.49
CA LEU A 139 -11.30 -2.88 4.27
C LEU A 139 -12.30 -2.06 5.07
N VAL A 140 -13.47 -1.83 4.47
CA VAL A 140 -14.52 -0.98 5.05
C VAL A 140 -14.97 -1.50 6.41
N GLY A 141 -15.07 -0.60 7.39
CA GLY A 141 -15.45 -0.92 8.77
C GLY A 141 -14.37 -1.63 9.58
N CYS A 142 -13.14 -1.71 9.08
CA CYS A 142 -12.01 -2.27 9.81
C CYS A 142 -11.15 -1.14 10.37
N ASP A 143 -11.27 -0.87 11.66
CA ASP A 143 -10.39 0.08 12.35
C ASP A 143 -8.99 -0.52 12.54
N ARG A 144 -7.98 0.33 12.39
CA ARG A 144 -6.56 -0.02 12.49
C ARG A 144 -5.84 0.98 13.37
N GLU A 145 -4.77 0.48 13.98
CA GLU A 145 -3.79 1.30 14.64
C GLU A 145 -2.39 0.96 14.12
N VAL A 146 -1.56 1.98 13.94
CA VAL A 146 -0.14 1.82 13.67
C VAL A 146 0.63 2.76 14.59
N ALA A 147 1.48 2.18 15.42
CA ALA A 147 2.36 2.90 16.32
C ALA A 147 3.74 3.09 15.68
N PHE A 148 4.36 4.23 15.92
CA PHE A 148 5.73 4.54 15.57
C PHE A 148 6.48 5.07 16.79
N THR A 149 7.74 4.67 16.91
CA THR A 149 8.66 5.13 17.96
C THR A 149 9.93 5.68 17.33
N CYS A 150 10.44 6.78 17.88
CA CYS A 150 11.65 7.46 17.47
C CYS A 150 12.80 7.06 18.41
N VAL A 151 13.78 6.33 17.89
CA VAL A 151 14.97 5.92 18.63
C VAL A 151 16.19 6.54 17.95
N ASP A 152 16.98 7.32 18.70
CA ASP A 152 18.16 8.03 18.19
C ASP A 152 17.87 8.88 16.92
N GLY A 153 16.67 9.46 16.84
CA GLY A 153 16.22 10.27 15.70
C GLY A 153 15.68 9.48 14.51
N GLU A 154 15.56 8.16 14.62
CA GLU A 154 14.99 7.31 13.59
C GLU A 154 13.63 6.74 13.99
N TRP A 155 12.60 7.04 13.18
CA TRP A 155 11.24 6.52 13.35
C TRP A 155 11.10 5.11 12.77
N ARG A 156 10.60 4.17 13.57
CA ARG A 156 10.20 2.80 13.20
C ARG A 156 8.78 2.50 13.66
N ALA A 157 8.11 1.58 12.98
CA ALA A 157 6.86 1.03 13.48
C ALA A 157 7.12 0.20 14.73
N GLU A 158 6.18 0.22 15.66
CA GLU A 158 6.12 -0.62 16.86
C GLU A 158 5.08 -1.72 16.60
N GLY A 159 5.46 -2.99 16.78
CA GLY A 159 4.61 -4.14 16.47
C GLY A 159 5.29 -5.48 16.70
#